data_AF-A0A350III0-F1
#
_entry.id   AF-A0A350III0-F1
#
_cell.length_a   1.000
_cell.length_b   1.000
_cell.length_c   1.000
_cell.angle_alpha   90.00
_cell.angle_beta   90.00
_cell.angle_gamma   90.00
#
_symmetry.space_group_name_H-M   'P 1'
#
loop_
_entity.id
_entity.type
_entity.pdbx_description
1 polymer ?
#
loop_
_entity_poly.entity_id
_entity_poly.type
_entity_poly.pdbx_seq_one_letter_code
_entity_poly.pdbx_strand_id
1 'polypeptide(L)'
;MQTITMPKGGFREMVIKLASPDDILNRSHGEVTKPETINYRSFRPEKDGLFCEKIFGPIKDFECACGKYKRVRYKGIVCDRCGVEVTSKSVRRERMGHIMLAVPVVHIWFMRSQPNKIAAVLGLLSKDLERIVYYESYVVVQPGSTSLRPKDLLTEEEYLKTLANLPKSELAADDEDPNKFIALIGGEAIKELLRRVDADKEYTVAKEELKNETSQLKKAELLKRLRVLDAFRKKENSEYLNEPSWMVLDVIPVIPPDLRPLIPLDAGRFAASDLNELYRRVIIRNNRLKRLIDIKAPEVILRNEKRMLQESVDAVFDSTKKVN
;
A
#
# COMPACT_ATOMS: atom_id res chain seq x y z
N MET A 1 -17.29 14.39 -1.09
CA MET A 1 -17.47 14.08 -2.52
C MET A 1 -17.00 15.27 -3.35
N GLN A 2 -15.73 15.29 -3.75
CA GLN A 2 -15.30 16.21 -4.81
C GLN A 2 -15.77 15.61 -6.13
N THR A 3 -16.97 15.99 -6.59
CA THR A 3 -17.32 15.83 -8.00
C THR A 3 -16.39 16.75 -8.77
N ILE A 4 -15.33 16.19 -9.36
CA ILE A 4 -14.50 16.93 -10.32
C ILE A 4 -15.42 17.22 -11.50
N THR A 5 -15.99 18.43 -11.52
CA THR A 5 -16.79 18.93 -12.63
C THR A 5 -15.92 18.91 -13.86
N MET A 6 -16.23 18.03 -14.82
CA MET A 6 -15.50 17.95 -16.08
C MET A 6 -15.54 19.33 -16.76
N PRO A 7 -14.38 19.95 -17.02
CA PRO A 7 -14.35 21.24 -17.70
C PRO A 7 -14.93 21.08 -19.11
N LYS A 8 -15.85 21.97 -19.49
CA LYS A 8 -16.56 21.94 -20.79
C LYS A 8 -15.63 21.95 -22.02
N GLY A 9 -14.37 22.35 -21.86
CA GLY A 9 -13.35 22.41 -22.91
C GLY A 9 -12.36 21.25 -22.95
N GLY A 10 -12.58 20.18 -22.18
CA GLY A 10 -11.65 19.05 -22.08
C GLY A 10 -10.41 19.33 -21.23
N PHE A 11 -9.49 18.37 -21.17
CA PHE A 11 -8.22 18.47 -20.43
C PHE A 11 -7.09 18.90 -21.37
N ARG A 12 -6.25 19.85 -20.94
CA ARG A 12 -5.08 20.32 -21.71
C ARG A 12 -3.78 19.59 -21.33
N GLU A 13 -3.67 19.17 -20.08
CA GLU A 13 -2.49 18.52 -19.53
C GLU A 13 -2.90 17.33 -18.67
N MET A 14 -2.03 16.31 -18.62
CA MET A 14 -2.20 15.14 -17.75
C MET A 14 -0.95 14.99 -16.88
N VAL A 15 -1.16 14.89 -15.57
CA VAL A 15 -0.09 14.74 -14.58
C VAL A 15 -0.26 13.41 -13.87
N ILE A 16 0.85 12.70 -13.69
CA ILE A 16 0.92 11.45 -12.91
C ILE A 16 1.74 11.74 -11.66
N LYS A 17 1.18 11.44 -10.50
CA LYS A 17 1.82 11.59 -9.19
C LYS A 17 1.61 10.35 -8.34
N LEU A 18 2.42 10.20 -7.29
CA LEU A 18 2.14 9.20 -6.27
C LEU A 18 0.88 9.59 -5.49
N ALA A 19 0.09 8.59 -5.11
CA ALA A 19 -1.07 8.81 -4.26
C ALA A 19 -0.66 8.63 -2.80
N SER A 20 -0.93 9.65 -1.98
CA SER A 20 -0.82 9.51 -0.53
C SER A 20 -1.90 8.55 0.01
N PRO A 21 -1.70 7.94 1.19
CA PRO A 21 -2.75 7.16 1.85
C PRO A 21 -4.06 7.95 1.99
N ASP A 22 -3.97 9.23 2.34
CA ASP A 22 -5.12 10.13 2.47
C ASP A 22 -5.82 10.39 1.13
N ASP A 23 -5.06 10.56 0.03
CA ASP A 23 -5.62 10.68 -1.31
C ASP A 23 -6.42 9.43 -1.71
N ILE A 24 -5.93 8.24 -1.34
CA ILE A 24 -6.63 6.96 -1.60
C ILE A 24 -7.93 6.89 -0.79
N LEU A 25 -7.88 7.26 0.50
CA LEU A 25 -9.07 7.28 1.37
C LEU A 25 -10.11 8.29 0.88
N ASN A 26 -9.70 9.48 0.46
CA ASN A 26 -10.58 10.53 -0.04
C ASN A 26 -11.33 10.14 -1.33
N ARG A 27 -10.70 9.30 -2.17
CA ARG A 27 -11.32 8.75 -3.39
C ARG A 27 -12.23 7.54 -3.10
N SER A 28 -12.08 6.94 -1.93
CA SER A 28 -12.82 5.76 -1.56
C SER A 28 -14.23 6.10 -1.07
N HIS A 29 -15.18 5.23 -1.39
CA HIS A 29 -16.57 5.33 -0.92
C HIS A 29 -16.87 4.37 0.23
N GLY A 30 -15.88 3.60 0.69
CA GLY A 30 -16.00 2.71 1.85
C GLY A 30 -14.92 1.64 1.91
N GLU A 31 -14.71 1.09 3.11
CA GLU A 31 -13.77 0.01 3.37
C GLU A 31 -14.40 -1.35 3.04
N VAL A 32 -13.68 -2.20 2.32
CA VAL A 32 -14.04 -3.59 2.09
C VAL A 32 -13.41 -4.44 3.19
N THR A 33 -14.23 -4.92 4.11
CA THR A 33 -13.76 -5.69 5.28
C THR A 33 -13.86 -7.18 5.05
N LYS A 34 -14.81 -7.65 4.23
CA LYS A 34 -15.04 -9.08 4.05
C LYS A 34 -14.70 -9.57 2.64
N PRO A 35 -14.22 -10.82 2.49
CA PRO A 35 -13.82 -11.35 1.19
C PRO A 35 -15.02 -11.87 0.38
N GLU A 36 -16.23 -11.94 0.93
CA GLU A 36 -17.37 -12.45 0.17
C GLU A 36 -17.78 -11.52 -0.98
N THR A 37 -18.31 -12.11 -2.03
CA THR A 37 -18.74 -11.40 -3.23
C THR A 37 -20.26 -11.29 -3.27
N ILE A 38 -20.94 -12.40 -3.56
CA ILE A 38 -22.39 -12.53 -3.62
C ILE A 38 -22.86 -13.71 -2.77
N ASN A 39 -24.06 -13.61 -2.25
CA ASN A 39 -24.71 -14.68 -1.53
C ASN A 39 -25.12 -15.80 -2.49
N TYR A 40 -24.78 -17.05 -2.17
CA TYR A 40 -25.04 -18.20 -3.05
C TYR A 40 -26.53 -18.53 -3.25
N ARG A 41 -27.42 -18.14 -2.32
CA ARG A 41 -28.87 -18.41 -2.44
C ARG A 41 -29.62 -17.26 -3.10
N SER A 42 -29.35 -16.03 -2.67
CA SER A 42 -30.11 -14.86 -3.11
C SER A 42 -29.50 -14.14 -4.31
N PHE A 43 -28.27 -14.49 -4.70
CA PHE A 43 -27.46 -13.81 -5.71
C PHE A 43 -27.29 -12.30 -5.48
N ARG A 44 -27.54 -11.85 -4.23
CA ARG A 44 -27.35 -10.46 -3.83
C ARG A 44 -25.93 -10.26 -3.31
N PRO A 45 -25.30 -9.10 -3.56
CA PRO A 45 -24.01 -8.76 -2.99
C PRO A 45 -24.03 -8.80 -1.46
N GLU A 46 -22.96 -9.32 -0.89
CA GLU A 46 -22.78 -9.34 0.56
C GLU A 46 -22.45 -7.94 1.09
N LYS A 47 -22.88 -7.67 2.32
CA LYS A 47 -22.57 -6.41 3.01
C LYS A 47 -21.09 -6.35 3.37
N ASP A 48 -20.47 -5.20 3.10
CA ASP A 48 -19.04 -4.92 3.31
C ASP A 48 -18.08 -5.86 2.54
N GLY A 49 -18.62 -6.59 1.55
CA GLY A 49 -17.87 -7.44 0.64
C GLY A 49 -17.43 -6.73 -0.64
N LEU A 50 -16.79 -7.48 -1.53
CA LEU A 50 -16.19 -6.97 -2.77
C LEU A 50 -17.20 -6.40 -3.78
N PHE A 51 -18.49 -6.69 -3.65
CA PHE A 51 -19.54 -6.19 -4.54
C PHE A 51 -20.57 -5.31 -3.82
N CYS A 52 -20.29 -4.93 -2.57
CA CYS A 52 -21.23 -4.28 -1.67
C CYS A 52 -21.90 -3.05 -2.30
N GLU A 53 -23.24 -3.02 -2.28
CA GLU A 53 -24.01 -1.90 -2.82
C GLU A 53 -23.85 -0.60 -2.04
N LYS A 54 -23.54 -0.68 -0.74
CA LYS A 54 -23.30 0.50 0.10
C LYS A 54 -22.04 1.25 -0.34
N ILE A 55 -20.98 0.52 -0.70
CA ILE A 55 -19.67 1.07 -1.09
C ILE A 55 -19.70 1.51 -2.56
N PHE A 56 -20.08 0.58 -3.45
CA PHE A 56 -19.93 0.77 -4.88
C PHE A 56 -21.17 1.37 -5.56
N GLY A 57 -22.33 1.39 -4.88
CA GLY A 57 -23.60 1.87 -5.42
C GLY A 57 -24.58 0.75 -5.79
N PRO A 58 -25.83 1.10 -6.14
CA PRO A 58 -26.93 0.16 -6.31
C PRO A 58 -26.81 -0.66 -7.60
N ILE A 59 -27.32 -1.89 -7.59
CA ILE A 59 -27.37 -2.76 -8.80
C ILE A 59 -28.39 -2.26 -9.82
N LYS A 60 -29.51 -1.71 -9.32
CA LYS A 60 -30.63 -1.23 -10.12
C LYS A 60 -30.69 0.29 -10.09
N ASP A 61 -31.06 0.87 -11.22
CA ASP A 61 -31.17 2.32 -11.37
C ASP A 61 -32.23 2.90 -10.43
N PHE A 62 -31.82 3.84 -9.58
CA PHE A 62 -32.69 4.55 -8.63
C PHE A 62 -33.50 3.62 -7.70
N GLU A 63 -32.91 2.49 -7.30
CA GLU A 63 -33.49 1.56 -6.33
C GLU A 63 -32.43 1.13 -5.31
N CYS A 64 -32.76 1.22 -4.02
CA CYS A 64 -31.89 0.72 -2.95
C CYS A 64 -31.95 -0.82 -2.82
N ALA A 65 -30.92 -1.45 -2.25
CA ALA A 65 -30.81 -2.91 -2.10
C ALA A 65 -32.04 -3.59 -1.44
N CYS A 66 -32.64 -2.94 -0.43
CA CYS A 66 -33.81 -3.49 0.27
C CYS A 66 -35.15 -3.19 -0.41
N GLY A 67 -35.18 -2.33 -1.42
CA GLY A 67 -36.39 -1.90 -2.11
C GLY A 67 -37.30 -0.94 -1.35
N LYS A 68 -36.88 -0.39 -0.19
CA LYS A 68 -37.64 0.64 0.56
C LYS A 68 -37.85 1.90 -0.28
N TYR A 69 -36.77 2.41 -0.87
CA TYR A 69 -36.78 3.55 -1.78
C TYR A 69 -36.63 3.07 -3.23
N LYS A 70 -37.58 3.45 -4.07
CA LYS A 70 -37.64 3.13 -5.50
C LYS A 70 -38.06 4.35 -6.31
N ARG A 71 -37.58 4.45 -7.55
CA ARG A 71 -37.83 5.52 -8.53
C ARG A 71 -36.97 6.76 -8.29
N VAL A 72 -36.83 7.55 -9.36
CA VAL A 72 -35.97 8.73 -9.47
C VAL A 72 -36.26 9.80 -8.41
N ARG A 73 -37.48 9.86 -7.86
CA ARG A 73 -37.88 10.86 -6.84
C ARG A 73 -37.03 10.83 -5.57
N TYR A 74 -36.41 9.69 -5.26
CA TYR A 74 -35.57 9.52 -4.07
C TYR A 74 -34.07 9.63 -4.39
N LYS A 75 -33.70 10.14 -5.57
CA LYS A 75 -32.30 10.31 -5.98
C LYS A 75 -31.50 11.09 -4.93
N GLY A 76 -30.35 10.54 -4.55
CA GLY A 76 -29.45 11.14 -3.56
C GLY A 76 -29.78 10.82 -2.10
N ILE A 77 -30.89 10.12 -1.82
CA ILE A 77 -31.23 9.69 -0.46
C ILE A 77 -30.47 8.40 -0.12
N VAL A 78 -29.83 8.37 1.05
CA VAL A 78 -29.21 7.17 1.62
C VAL A 78 -30.26 6.41 2.42
N CYS A 79 -30.44 5.13 2.15
CA CYS A 79 -31.48 4.33 2.80
C CYS A 79 -31.12 3.95 4.25
N ASP A 80 -31.95 4.31 5.23
CA ASP A 80 -31.71 3.98 6.66
C ASP A 80 -31.56 2.48 6.95
N ARG A 81 -32.21 1.60 6.17
CA ARG A 81 -32.21 0.14 6.42
C ARG A 81 -30.98 -0.57 5.85
N CYS A 82 -30.49 -0.13 4.71
CA CYS A 82 -29.41 -0.83 3.99
C CYS A 82 -28.15 0.02 3.76
N GLY A 83 -28.21 1.33 4.01
CA GLY A 83 -27.11 2.27 3.80
C GLY A 83 -26.81 2.55 2.33
N VAL A 84 -27.58 2.00 1.38
CA VAL A 84 -27.36 2.21 -0.06
C VAL A 84 -27.97 3.54 -0.48
N GLU A 85 -27.15 4.34 -1.15
CA GLU A 85 -27.57 5.58 -1.80
C GLU A 85 -28.38 5.28 -3.06
N VAL A 86 -29.51 5.96 -3.23
CA VAL A 86 -30.35 5.83 -4.42
C VAL A 86 -29.75 6.68 -5.55
N THR A 87 -29.06 6.03 -6.48
CA THR A 87 -28.39 6.66 -7.62
C THR A 87 -28.48 5.75 -8.86
N SER A 88 -27.90 6.18 -9.98
CA SER A 88 -27.75 5.38 -11.20
C SER A 88 -26.81 4.20 -10.94
N LYS A 89 -27.04 3.04 -11.57
CA LYS A 89 -26.11 1.91 -11.50
C LYS A 89 -24.73 2.22 -12.11
N SER A 90 -24.66 3.21 -12.99
CA SER A 90 -23.42 3.59 -13.69
C SER A 90 -22.29 3.99 -12.74
N VAL A 91 -22.62 4.45 -11.53
CA VAL A 91 -21.63 4.79 -10.51
C VAL A 91 -20.79 3.58 -10.07
N ARG A 92 -21.28 2.33 -10.26
CA ARG A 92 -20.56 1.09 -9.94
C ARG A 92 -19.34 0.83 -10.82
N ARG A 93 -19.19 1.58 -11.91
CA ARG A 93 -17.99 1.61 -12.77
C ARG A 93 -16.97 2.66 -12.33
N GLU A 94 -17.38 3.64 -11.52
CA GLU A 94 -16.59 4.81 -11.15
C GLU A 94 -16.13 4.78 -9.67
N ARG A 95 -17.00 4.32 -8.76
CA ARG A 95 -16.73 4.34 -7.31
C ARG A 95 -15.67 3.31 -6.94
N MET A 96 -14.61 3.78 -6.30
CA MET A 96 -13.56 2.92 -5.72
C MET A 96 -13.87 2.59 -4.26
N GLY A 97 -13.43 1.41 -3.82
CA GLY A 97 -13.36 1.02 -2.41
C GLY A 97 -11.92 1.07 -1.92
N HIS A 98 -11.69 0.75 -0.65
CA HIS A 98 -10.33 0.56 -0.13
C HIS A 98 -10.25 -0.60 0.87
N ILE A 99 -9.04 -1.09 1.11
CA ILE A 99 -8.71 -2.04 2.17
C ILE A 99 -7.64 -1.40 3.04
N MET A 100 -7.90 -1.25 4.33
CA MET A 100 -6.87 -0.83 5.29
C MET A 100 -6.01 -2.02 5.70
N LEU A 101 -4.71 -1.93 5.42
CA LEU A 101 -3.76 -2.97 5.77
C LEU A 101 -3.44 -2.93 7.28
N ALA A 102 -3.21 -4.11 7.85
CA ALA A 102 -2.80 -4.24 9.24
C ALA A 102 -1.35 -3.80 9.47
N VAL A 103 -0.52 -3.92 8.43
CA VAL A 103 0.89 -3.53 8.42
C VAL A 103 1.21 -2.86 7.08
N PRO A 104 2.14 -1.91 7.03
CA PRO A 104 2.60 -1.30 5.79
C PRO A 104 3.24 -2.33 4.86
N VAL A 105 2.88 -2.28 3.58
CA VAL A 105 3.33 -3.22 2.54
C VAL A 105 4.08 -2.46 1.46
N VAL A 106 5.27 -2.93 1.09
CA VAL A 106 6.08 -2.25 0.07
C VAL A 106 5.46 -2.47 -1.31
N HIS A 107 5.29 -1.41 -2.10
CA HIS A 107 4.70 -1.56 -3.42
C HIS A 107 5.72 -2.19 -4.40
N ILE A 108 5.36 -3.34 -4.97
CA ILE A 108 6.22 -4.18 -5.81
C ILE A 108 6.88 -3.44 -6.99
N TRP A 109 6.17 -2.54 -7.69
CA TRP A 109 6.75 -1.80 -8.81
C TRP A 109 7.95 -0.93 -8.40
N PHE A 110 7.93 -0.28 -7.24
CA PHE A 110 9.07 0.55 -6.81
C PHE A 110 10.25 -0.29 -6.31
N MET A 111 9.97 -1.50 -5.82
CA MET A 111 10.97 -2.47 -5.38
C MET A 111 11.62 -3.22 -6.55
N ARG A 112 10.84 -3.70 -7.53
CA ARG A 112 11.32 -4.58 -8.60
C ARG A 112 11.67 -3.88 -9.91
N SER A 113 11.17 -2.67 -10.15
CA SER A 113 11.53 -1.94 -11.37
C SER A 113 13.04 -1.67 -11.42
N GLN A 114 13.62 -1.60 -12.62
CA GLN A 114 15.01 -1.19 -12.81
C GLN A 114 15.09 0.27 -13.29
N PRO A 115 15.86 1.15 -12.62
CA PRO A 115 16.49 0.94 -11.32
C PRO A 115 15.46 0.82 -10.18
N ASN A 116 15.80 0.05 -9.15
CA ASN A 116 14.98 -0.10 -7.95
C ASN A 116 14.89 1.26 -7.26
N LYS A 117 13.67 1.81 -7.19
CA LYS A 117 13.45 3.19 -6.77
C LYS A 117 13.71 3.36 -5.28
N ILE A 118 13.24 2.42 -4.48
CA ILE A 118 13.41 2.45 -3.02
C ILE A 118 14.89 2.28 -2.66
N ALA A 119 15.55 1.29 -3.26
CA ALA A 119 16.98 1.06 -3.04
C ALA A 119 17.83 2.28 -3.47
N ALA A 120 17.50 2.89 -4.61
CA ALA A 120 18.18 4.10 -5.08
C ALA A 120 18.03 5.28 -4.10
N VAL A 121 16.81 5.53 -3.59
CA VAL A 121 16.58 6.58 -2.60
C VAL A 121 17.36 6.31 -1.31
N LEU A 122 17.30 5.06 -0.81
CA LEU A 122 17.95 4.69 0.45
C LEU A 122 19.47 4.49 0.33
N GLY A 123 20.02 4.32 -0.88
CA GLY A 123 21.42 3.95 -1.08
C GLY A 123 21.73 2.51 -0.66
N LEU A 124 20.74 1.62 -0.72
CA LEU A 124 20.86 0.20 -0.38
C LEU A 124 21.04 -0.65 -1.65
N LEU A 125 21.57 -1.87 -1.49
CA LEU A 125 21.55 -2.86 -2.57
C LEU A 125 20.15 -3.45 -2.71
N SER A 126 19.74 -3.80 -3.95
CA SER A 126 18.43 -4.41 -4.19
C SER A 126 18.22 -5.71 -3.41
N LYS A 127 19.28 -6.52 -3.26
CA LYS A 127 19.22 -7.78 -2.49
C LYS A 127 18.98 -7.54 -1.01
N ASP A 128 19.62 -6.53 -0.46
CA ASP A 128 19.48 -6.15 0.95
C ASP A 128 18.07 -5.64 1.24
N LEU A 129 17.50 -4.87 0.30
CA LEU A 129 16.11 -4.44 0.39
C LEU A 129 15.14 -5.64 0.41
N GLU A 130 15.33 -6.63 -0.47
CA GLU A 130 14.49 -7.83 -0.51
C GLU A 130 14.55 -8.62 0.81
N ARG A 131 15.75 -8.76 1.41
CA ARG A 131 15.93 -9.43 2.71
C ARG A 131 15.16 -8.73 3.83
N ILE A 132 15.12 -7.40 3.82
CA ILE A 132 14.33 -6.62 4.80
C ILE A 132 12.84 -6.81 4.56
N VAL A 133 12.36 -6.67 3.32
CA VAL A 133 10.93 -6.73 2.96
C VAL A 133 10.32 -8.10 3.25
N TYR A 134 11.05 -9.19 2.97
CA TYR A 134 10.57 -10.55 3.19
C TYR A 134 10.88 -11.11 4.60
N TYR A 135 11.19 -10.22 5.55
CA TYR A 135 11.38 -10.54 6.98
C TYR A 135 12.55 -11.48 7.28
N GLU A 136 13.64 -11.40 6.51
CA GLU A 136 14.86 -12.20 6.74
C GLU A 136 15.90 -11.49 7.61
N SER A 137 15.98 -10.15 7.56
CA SER A 137 16.99 -9.38 8.28
C SER A 137 16.43 -8.04 8.76
N TYR A 138 16.89 -7.61 9.93
CA TYR A 138 16.59 -6.30 10.48
C TYR A 138 17.46 -5.25 9.83
N VAL A 139 16.98 -4.01 9.77
CA VAL A 139 17.76 -2.85 9.35
C VAL A 139 17.78 -1.81 10.46
N VAL A 140 18.97 -1.27 10.73
CA VAL A 140 19.16 -0.22 11.72
C VAL A 140 18.58 1.08 11.17
N VAL A 141 17.53 1.58 11.79
CA VAL A 141 16.94 2.89 11.49
C VAL A 141 17.67 3.97 12.28
N GLN A 142 17.93 3.68 13.56
CA GLN A 142 18.64 4.57 14.47
C GLN A 142 19.65 3.77 15.30
N PRO A 143 20.95 4.09 15.24
CA PRO A 143 21.97 3.32 15.94
C PRO A 143 22.06 3.62 17.44
N GLY A 144 21.54 4.75 17.92
CA GLY A 144 21.65 5.13 19.33
C GLY A 144 23.10 5.20 19.81
N SER A 145 23.40 4.63 20.98
CA SER A 145 24.77 4.53 21.53
C SER A 145 25.63 3.40 20.95
N THR A 146 25.06 2.57 20.05
CA THR A 146 25.77 1.40 19.52
C THR A 146 26.85 1.77 18.50
N SER A 147 27.78 0.84 18.25
CA SER A 147 28.81 0.97 17.22
C SER A 147 28.30 0.74 15.79
N LEU A 148 26.99 0.54 15.60
CA LEU A 148 26.37 0.26 14.32
C LEU A 148 26.12 1.56 13.55
N ARG A 149 26.02 1.47 12.22
CA ARG A 149 25.65 2.62 11.39
C ARG A 149 24.19 2.51 10.96
N PRO A 150 23.54 3.65 10.66
CA PRO A 150 22.24 3.63 10.02
C PRO A 150 22.30 2.81 8.72
N LYS A 151 21.24 2.05 8.44
CA LYS A 151 21.10 1.16 7.27
C LYS A 151 21.98 -0.09 7.30
N ASP A 152 22.74 -0.36 8.36
CA ASP A 152 23.40 -1.66 8.54
C ASP A 152 22.32 -2.76 8.77
N LEU A 153 22.58 -3.95 8.24
CA LEU A 153 21.70 -5.11 8.37
C LEU A 153 22.13 -5.97 9.56
N LEU A 154 21.15 -6.47 10.30
CA LEU A 154 21.36 -7.38 11.41
C LEU A 154 20.59 -8.68 11.20
N THR A 155 21.25 -9.79 11.48
CA THR A 155 20.57 -11.07 11.68
C THR A 155 19.79 -11.06 13.00
N GLU A 156 18.88 -12.01 13.18
CA GLU A 156 18.12 -12.14 14.42
C GLU A 156 19.02 -12.32 15.65
N GLU A 157 20.10 -13.10 15.53
CA GLU A 157 21.05 -13.28 16.62
C GLU A 157 21.80 -11.99 16.98
N GLU A 158 22.24 -11.23 15.97
CA GLU A 158 22.93 -9.96 16.18
C GLU A 158 21.99 -8.90 16.77
N TYR A 159 20.73 -8.88 16.33
CA TYR A 159 19.71 -8.01 16.88
C TYR A 159 19.45 -8.33 18.37
N LEU A 160 19.31 -9.61 18.74
CA LEU A 160 19.11 -9.99 20.14
C LEU A 160 20.36 -9.70 21.00
N LYS A 161 21.57 -9.91 20.47
CA LYS A 161 22.83 -9.58 21.16
C LYS A 161 22.97 -8.07 21.38
N THR A 162 22.64 -7.26 20.37
CA THR A 162 22.70 -5.80 20.48
C THR A 162 21.69 -5.30 21.49
N LEU A 163 20.44 -5.79 21.46
CA LEU A 163 19.43 -5.49 22.47
C LEU A 163 19.86 -5.86 23.90
N ALA A 164 20.52 -7.00 24.09
CA ALA A 164 20.98 -7.44 25.40
C ALA A 164 22.11 -6.58 25.98
N ASN A 165 22.91 -5.94 25.13
CA ASN A 165 24.04 -5.11 25.52
C ASN A 165 23.66 -3.64 25.76
N LEU A 166 22.44 -3.23 25.40
CA LEU A 166 21.99 -1.85 25.56
C LEU A 166 21.66 -1.51 27.02
N PRO A 167 21.99 -0.29 27.47
CA PRO A 167 21.59 0.16 28.80
C PRO A 167 20.07 0.29 28.89
N LYS A 168 19.49 -0.08 30.03
CA LYS A 168 18.03 -0.05 30.27
C LYS A 168 17.43 1.35 30.07
N SER A 169 18.22 2.42 30.24
CA SER A 169 17.82 3.80 29.98
C SER A 169 17.48 4.05 28.51
N GLU A 170 18.21 3.44 27.57
CA GLU A 170 17.96 3.62 26.13
C GLU A 170 16.78 2.78 25.65
N LEU A 171 16.55 1.61 26.26
CA LEU A 171 15.37 0.78 26.00
C LEU A 171 14.06 1.45 26.46
N ALA A 172 14.12 2.22 27.54
CA ALA A 172 12.97 2.93 28.10
C ALA A 172 12.76 4.34 27.51
N ALA A 173 13.70 4.83 26.70
CA ALA A 173 13.59 6.12 26.04
C ALA A 173 12.46 6.12 25.00
N ASP A 174 11.87 7.29 24.76
CA ASP A 174 10.86 7.47 23.73
C ASP A 174 11.44 7.25 22.33
N ASP A 175 10.60 6.85 21.37
CA ASP A 175 11.03 6.59 19.98
C ASP A 175 11.64 7.80 19.27
N GLU A 176 11.39 9.01 19.79
CA GLU A 176 11.98 10.26 19.27
C GLU A 176 13.34 10.61 19.88
N ASP A 177 13.77 9.93 20.96
CA ASP A 177 15.07 10.19 21.56
C ASP A 177 16.18 9.74 20.58
N PRO A 178 17.10 10.63 20.17
CA PRO A 178 18.21 10.28 19.27
C PRO A 178 19.10 9.14 19.78
N ASN A 179 19.15 8.92 21.10
CA ASN A 179 19.96 7.88 21.71
C ASN A 179 19.28 6.51 21.68
N LYS A 180 18.00 6.43 21.33
CA LYS A 180 17.30 5.15 21.24
C LYS A 180 17.83 4.32 20.06
N PHE A 181 18.17 3.07 20.32
CA PHE A 181 18.43 2.10 19.27
C PHE A 181 17.11 1.61 18.67
N ILE A 182 16.95 1.78 17.36
CA ILE A 182 15.77 1.34 16.61
C ILE A 182 16.26 0.52 15.42
N ALA A 183 15.97 -0.77 15.44
CA ALA A 183 16.10 -1.63 14.27
C ALA A 183 14.75 -2.30 13.99
N LEU A 184 14.31 -2.18 12.74
CA LEU A 184 12.99 -2.64 12.29
C LEU A 184 13.15 -3.64 11.16
N ILE A 185 12.06 -4.33 10.83
CA ILE A 185 12.00 -5.29 9.73
C ILE A 185 10.74 -5.12 8.88
N GLY A 186 10.76 -5.56 7.63
CA GLY A 186 9.60 -5.52 6.74
C GLY A 186 9.27 -4.13 6.19
N GLY A 187 8.04 -3.97 5.73
CA GLY A 187 7.56 -2.70 5.15
C GLY A 187 7.57 -1.53 6.13
N GLU A 188 7.46 -1.79 7.43
CA GLU A 188 7.53 -0.77 8.48
C GLU A 188 8.92 -0.14 8.54
N ALA A 189 9.96 -0.97 8.49
CA ALA A 189 11.34 -0.51 8.44
C ALA A 189 11.63 0.36 7.21
N ILE A 190 11.17 -0.10 6.04
CA ILE A 190 11.36 0.64 4.79
C ILE A 190 10.62 1.97 4.83
N LYS A 191 9.39 1.99 5.35
CA LYS A 191 8.60 3.22 5.47
C LYS A 191 9.29 4.24 6.39
N GLU A 192 9.78 3.80 7.54
CA GLU A 192 10.46 4.67 8.49
C GLU A 192 11.80 5.19 7.96
N LEU A 193 12.58 4.34 7.29
CA LEU A 193 13.80 4.78 6.59
C LEU A 193 13.48 5.84 5.52
N LEU A 194 12.46 5.61 4.70
CA LEU A 194 12.05 6.55 3.65
C LEU A 194 11.51 7.87 4.22
N ARG A 195 10.86 7.85 5.38
CA ARG A 195 10.36 9.05 6.07
C ARG A 195 11.51 9.94 6.56
N ARG A 196 12.63 9.34 6.96
CA ARG A 196 13.82 10.06 7.45
C ARG A 196 14.73 10.57 6.33
N VAL A 197 14.48 10.20 5.07
CA VAL A 197 15.30 10.64 3.94
C VAL A 197 15.00 12.10 3.59
N ASP A 198 16.06 12.91 3.55
CA ASP A 198 16.06 14.23 2.95
C ASP A 198 16.57 14.12 1.50
N ALA A 199 15.65 14.15 0.53
CA ALA A 199 15.95 13.95 -0.88
C ALA A 199 16.90 15.03 -1.45
N ASP A 200 16.84 16.26 -0.94
CA ASP A 200 17.71 17.34 -1.40
C ASP A 200 19.15 17.13 -0.91
N LYS A 201 19.33 16.78 0.36
CA LYS A 201 20.66 16.45 0.91
C LYS A 201 21.28 15.24 0.21
N GLU A 202 20.54 14.14 0.10
CA GLU A 202 21.02 12.92 -0.57
C GLU A 202 21.39 13.17 -2.04
N TYR A 203 20.65 14.05 -2.73
CA TYR A 203 20.98 14.44 -4.10
C TYR A 203 22.30 15.21 -4.18
N THR A 204 22.55 16.15 -3.26
CA THR A 204 23.83 16.89 -3.23
C THR A 204 25.02 15.99 -2.98
N VAL A 205 24.90 15.07 -2.01
CA VAL A 205 25.94 14.08 -1.68
C VAL A 205 26.22 13.19 -2.90
N ALA A 206 25.18 12.59 -3.50
CA ALA A 206 25.33 11.72 -4.66
C ALA A 206 25.91 12.45 -5.88
N LYS A 207 25.65 13.76 -6.03
CA LYS A 207 26.19 14.59 -7.11
C LYS A 207 27.68 14.88 -6.91
N GLU A 208 28.14 15.04 -5.67
CA GLU A 208 29.56 15.17 -5.35
C GLU A 208 30.31 13.85 -5.54
N GLU A 209 29.74 12.73 -5.09
CA GLU A 209 30.27 11.39 -5.34
C GLU A 209 30.44 11.13 -6.84
N LEU A 210 29.46 11.52 -7.67
CA LEU A 210 29.53 11.34 -9.13
C LEU A 210 30.70 12.09 -9.77
N LYS A 211 31.07 13.26 -9.25
CA LYS A 211 32.20 14.06 -9.76
C LYS A 211 33.55 13.42 -9.45
N ASN A 212 33.68 12.86 -8.25
CA ASN A 212 34.92 12.27 -7.75
C ASN A 212 35.11 10.81 -8.19
N GLU A 213 34.03 10.13 -8.54
CA GLU A 213 34.07 8.74 -8.98
C GLU A 213 34.82 8.61 -10.31
N THR A 214 35.60 7.53 -10.47
CA THR A 214 36.38 7.25 -11.68
C THR A 214 35.81 6.05 -12.44
N SER A 215 35.15 5.12 -11.73
CA SER A 215 34.56 3.92 -12.32
C SER A 215 33.32 4.22 -13.15
N GLN A 216 33.31 3.76 -14.41
CA GLN A 216 32.17 3.92 -15.34
C GLN A 216 30.90 3.23 -14.82
N LEU A 217 31.04 2.06 -14.19
CA LEU A 217 29.91 1.31 -13.65
C LEU A 217 29.22 2.07 -12.51
N LYS A 218 30.02 2.57 -11.56
CA LYS A 218 29.51 3.34 -10.43
C LYS A 218 28.92 4.69 -10.88
N LYS A 219 29.52 5.35 -11.88
CA LYS A 219 28.93 6.55 -12.50
C LYS A 219 27.55 6.27 -13.07
N ALA A 220 27.37 5.16 -13.79
CA ALA A 220 26.08 4.81 -14.35
C ALA A 220 25.02 4.52 -13.27
N GLU A 221 25.42 3.93 -12.15
CA GLU A 221 24.55 3.69 -11.00
C GLU A 221 24.17 4.99 -10.27
N LEU A 222 25.14 5.86 -10.00
CA LEU A 222 24.91 7.18 -9.42
C LEU A 222 24.02 8.06 -10.30
N LEU A 223 24.17 8.01 -11.62
CA LEU A 223 23.27 8.70 -12.55
C LEU A 223 21.83 8.18 -12.45
N LYS A 224 21.64 6.86 -12.33
CA LYS A 224 20.31 6.26 -12.09
C LYS A 224 19.74 6.71 -10.75
N ARG A 225 20.57 6.75 -9.69
CA ARG A 225 20.19 7.23 -8.35
C ARG A 225 19.74 8.69 -8.37
N LEU A 226 20.53 9.57 -8.98
CA LEU A 226 20.21 11.00 -9.11
C LEU A 226 18.89 11.24 -9.85
N ARG A 227 18.59 10.46 -10.90
CA ARG A 227 17.30 10.55 -11.61
C ARG A 227 16.10 10.24 -10.72
N VAL A 228 16.25 9.27 -9.81
CA VAL A 228 15.18 8.92 -8.86
C VAL A 228 15.05 10.00 -7.79
N LEU A 229 16.17 10.46 -7.21
CA LEU A 229 16.15 11.52 -6.20
C LEU A 229 15.57 12.83 -6.76
N ASP A 230 15.87 13.21 -8.00
CA ASP A 230 15.33 14.41 -8.63
C ASP A 230 13.80 14.43 -8.74
N ALA A 231 13.15 13.26 -8.76
CA ALA A 231 11.70 13.13 -8.78
C ALA A 231 11.03 13.44 -7.43
N PHE A 232 11.79 13.37 -6.33
CA PHE A 232 11.33 13.63 -4.97
C PHE A 232 11.79 14.99 -4.41
N ARG A 233 12.64 15.71 -5.13
CA ARG A 233 13.09 17.05 -4.72
C ARG A 233 11.95 18.07 -4.83
N LYS A 234 11.92 19.00 -3.88
CA LYS A 234 10.99 20.13 -3.92
C LYS A 234 11.44 21.11 -5.01
N LYS A 235 10.82 21.03 -6.19
CA LYS A 235 11.02 22.02 -7.25
C LYS A 235 10.15 23.23 -6.91
N GLU A 236 10.73 24.43 -6.87
CA GLU A 236 10.05 25.68 -6.49
C GLU A 236 8.76 25.97 -7.27
N ASN A 237 8.61 25.38 -8.47
CA ASN A 237 7.46 25.54 -9.36
C ASN A 237 6.56 24.28 -9.47
N SER A 238 6.76 23.25 -8.64
CA SER A 238 5.92 22.05 -8.68
C SER A 238 4.79 22.18 -7.65
N GLU A 239 3.54 22.32 -8.12
CA GLU A 239 2.34 22.21 -7.28
C GLU A 239 2.18 20.82 -6.64
N TYR A 240 2.94 19.83 -7.12
CA TYR A 240 2.80 18.44 -6.71
C TYR A 240 4.00 18.01 -5.87
N LEU A 241 3.71 17.62 -4.63
CA LEU A 241 4.66 17.00 -3.72
C LEU A 241 4.55 15.48 -3.87
N ASN A 242 5.68 14.79 -3.99
CA ASN A 242 5.77 13.34 -3.83
C ASN A 242 6.66 13.07 -2.63
N GLU A 243 6.17 12.29 -1.66
CA GLU A 243 7.01 11.81 -0.57
C GLU A 243 7.54 10.40 -0.87
N PRO A 244 8.82 10.11 -0.57
CA PRO A 244 9.37 8.77 -0.76
C PRO A 244 8.60 7.69 0.01
N SER A 245 8.06 8.02 1.18
CA SER A 245 7.28 7.12 2.05
C SER A 245 6.03 6.56 1.36
N TRP A 246 5.45 7.25 0.37
CA TRP A 246 4.25 6.81 -0.36
C TRP A 246 4.51 5.64 -1.31
N MET A 247 5.77 5.22 -1.49
CA MET A 247 6.10 3.94 -2.14
C MET A 247 5.76 2.72 -1.26
N VAL A 248 5.43 2.93 0.01
CA VAL A 248 4.93 1.91 0.94
C VAL A 248 3.44 2.15 1.19
N LEU A 249 2.63 1.12 0.98
CA LEU A 249 1.17 1.18 1.05
C LEU A 249 0.68 0.88 2.46
N ASP A 250 -0.12 1.78 3.02
CA ASP A 250 -0.98 1.50 4.18
C ASP A 250 -2.40 1.09 3.77
N VAL A 251 -2.82 1.56 2.59
CA VAL A 251 -4.17 1.42 2.07
C VAL A 251 -4.11 0.96 0.62
N ILE A 252 -4.88 -0.07 0.29
CA ILE A 252 -4.99 -0.58 -1.08
C ILE A 252 -6.33 -0.13 -1.68
N PRO A 253 -6.34 0.57 -2.82
CA PRO A 253 -7.57 0.86 -3.52
C PRO A 253 -8.18 -0.42 -4.13
N VAL A 254 -9.50 -0.58 -3.98
CA VAL A 254 -10.27 -1.65 -4.59
C VAL A 254 -10.95 -1.12 -5.84
N ILE A 255 -10.62 -1.72 -6.98
CA ILE A 255 -11.17 -1.37 -8.28
C ILE A 255 -12.71 -1.57 -8.28
N PRO A 256 -13.46 -0.69 -8.98
CA PRO A 256 -14.92 -0.81 -9.11
C PRO A 256 -15.38 -2.20 -9.61
N PRO A 257 -16.47 -2.77 -9.08
CA PRO A 257 -16.92 -4.13 -9.38
C PRO A 257 -17.29 -4.35 -10.85
N ASP A 258 -17.77 -3.33 -11.55
CA ASP A 258 -18.14 -3.46 -12.97
C ASP A 258 -16.91 -3.58 -13.90
N LEU A 259 -15.72 -3.24 -13.41
CA LEU A 259 -14.44 -3.49 -14.09
C LEU A 259 -13.88 -4.89 -13.78
N ARG A 260 -14.47 -5.60 -12.81
CA ARG A 260 -14.12 -6.97 -12.41
C ARG A 260 -15.36 -7.85 -12.24
N PRO A 261 -16.20 -7.99 -13.28
CA PRO A 261 -17.54 -8.56 -13.14
C PRO A 261 -17.52 -10.04 -12.75
N LEU A 262 -18.62 -10.48 -12.13
CA LEU A 262 -18.99 -11.87 -11.96
C LEU A 262 -20.09 -12.18 -12.99
N ILE A 263 -19.76 -13.01 -13.98
CA ILE A 263 -20.68 -13.34 -15.06
C ILE A 263 -21.38 -14.66 -14.72
N PRO A 264 -22.71 -14.69 -14.60
CA PRO A 264 -23.43 -15.94 -14.44
C PRO A 264 -23.30 -16.78 -15.71
N LEU A 265 -23.03 -18.06 -15.54
CA LEU A 265 -22.98 -19.08 -16.59
C LEU A 265 -24.16 -20.05 -16.42
N ASP A 266 -24.36 -20.90 -17.41
CA ASP A 266 -25.35 -21.96 -17.35
C ASP A 266 -25.12 -22.92 -16.17
N ALA A 267 -26.22 -23.44 -15.63
CA ALA A 267 -26.26 -24.32 -14.46
C ALA A 267 -25.78 -23.68 -13.14
N GLY A 268 -25.98 -22.36 -12.96
CA GLY A 268 -25.73 -21.67 -11.69
C GLY A 268 -24.24 -21.49 -11.35
N ARG A 269 -23.35 -21.66 -12.33
CA ARG A 269 -21.92 -21.38 -12.21
C ARG A 269 -21.67 -19.88 -12.43
N PHE A 270 -20.54 -19.38 -11.94
CA PHE A 270 -20.11 -18.01 -12.16
C PHE A 270 -18.69 -18.00 -12.69
N ALA A 271 -18.45 -17.24 -13.76
CA ALA A 271 -17.10 -16.84 -14.14
C ALA A 271 -16.71 -15.59 -13.34
N ALA A 272 -15.55 -15.64 -12.71
CA ALA A 272 -14.99 -14.53 -11.95
C ALA A 272 -13.72 -14.02 -12.62
N SER A 273 -13.52 -12.70 -12.62
CA SER A 273 -12.20 -12.11 -12.90
C SER A 273 -11.17 -12.57 -11.86
N ASP A 274 -9.96 -12.91 -12.31
CA ASP A 274 -8.83 -13.31 -11.45
C ASP A 274 -8.54 -12.29 -10.32
N LEU A 275 -8.76 -11.00 -10.62
CA LEU A 275 -8.57 -9.92 -9.66
C LEU A 275 -9.44 -10.07 -8.40
N ASN A 276 -10.65 -10.63 -8.54
CA ASN A 276 -11.50 -10.87 -7.39
C ASN A 276 -10.84 -11.88 -6.44
N GLU A 277 -10.27 -12.97 -6.94
CA GLU A 277 -9.61 -13.97 -6.10
C GLU A 277 -8.35 -13.42 -5.43
N LEU A 278 -7.59 -12.56 -6.13
CA LEU A 278 -6.44 -11.86 -5.56
C LEU A 278 -6.86 -10.92 -4.42
N TYR A 279 -7.91 -10.11 -4.60
CA TYR A 279 -8.45 -9.28 -3.52
C TYR A 279 -8.97 -10.11 -2.34
N ARG A 280 -9.67 -11.23 -2.60
CA ARG A 280 -10.13 -12.14 -1.54
C ARG A 280 -8.97 -12.65 -0.70
N ARG A 281 -7.88 -13.08 -1.35
CA ARG A 281 -6.66 -13.53 -0.68
C ARG A 281 -6.08 -12.45 0.22
N VAL A 282 -5.93 -11.22 -0.29
CA VAL A 282 -5.44 -10.08 0.51
C VAL A 282 -6.33 -9.84 1.72
N ILE A 283 -7.65 -9.77 1.56
CA ILE A 283 -8.59 -9.52 2.66
C ILE A 283 -8.52 -10.63 3.72
N ILE A 284 -8.50 -11.90 3.30
CA ILE A 284 -8.41 -13.04 4.22
C ILE A 284 -7.10 -12.98 5.03
N ARG A 285 -5.97 -12.74 4.37
CA ARG A 285 -4.65 -12.63 5.02
C ARG A 285 -4.58 -11.43 5.96
N ASN A 286 -5.07 -10.28 5.51
CA ASN A 286 -5.10 -9.06 6.31
C ASN A 286 -5.95 -9.23 7.58
N ASN A 287 -7.15 -9.80 7.46
CA ASN A 287 -8.03 -10.06 8.60
C ASN A 287 -7.44 -11.10 9.55
N ARG A 288 -6.78 -12.14 9.02
CA ARG A 288 -6.05 -13.12 9.84
C ARG A 288 -4.92 -12.45 10.62
N LEU A 289 -4.15 -11.59 9.96
CA LEU A 289 -3.05 -10.85 10.59
C LEU A 289 -3.55 -9.91 11.69
N LYS A 290 -4.63 -9.14 11.46
CA LYS A 290 -5.27 -8.30 12.50
C LYS A 290 -5.59 -9.13 13.75
N ARG A 291 -6.27 -10.27 13.58
CA ARG A 291 -6.61 -11.18 14.70
C ARG A 291 -5.39 -11.72 15.44
N LEU A 292 -4.32 -12.05 14.71
CA LEU A 292 -3.08 -12.56 15.32
C LEU A 292 -2.36 -11.48 16.13
N ILE A 293 -2.40 -10.22 15.67
CA ILE A 293 -1.88 -9.07 16.42
C ILE A 293 -2.70 -8.85 17.70
N ASP A 294 -4.04 -8.92 17.61
CA ASP A 294 -4.93 -8.74 18.77
C ASP A 294 -4.70 -9.81 19.85
N ILE A 295 -4.43 -11.05 19.45
CA ILE A 295 -4.13 -12.18 20.36
C ILE A 295 -2.67 -12.14 20.85
N LYS A 296 -1.84 -11.22 20.35
CA LYS A 296 -0.39 -11.15 20.62
C LYS A 296 0.31 -12.48 20.32
N ALA A 297 0.04 -13.02 19.14
CA ALA A 297 0.68 -14.25 18.68
C ALA A 297 2.21 -14.13 18.64
N PRO A 298 2.96 -15.25 18.79
CA PRO A 298 4.42 -15.25 18.71
C PRO A 298 4.97 -14.60 17.43
N GLU A 299 6.13 -13.95 17.54
CA GLU A 299 6.71 -13.15 16.46
C GLU A 299 7.00 -13.96 15.19
N VAL A 300 7.40 -15.24 15.32
CA VAL A 300 7.63 -16.14 14.17
C VAL A 300 6.35 -16.29 13.31
N ILE A 301 5.19 -16.43 13.96
CA ILE A 301 3.90 -16.57 13.27
C ILE A 301 3.51 -15.23 12.63
N LEU A 302 3.72 -14.12 13.35
CA LEU A 302 3.45 -12.78 12.84
C LEU A 302 4.32 -12.47 11.61
N ARG A 303 5.63 -12.72 11.65
CA ARG A 303 6.54 -12.51 10.52
C ARG A 303 6.09 -13.30 9.30
N ASN A 304 5.72 -14.58 9.47
CA ASN A 304 5.24 -15.37 8.36
C ASN A 304 3.93 -14.81 7.76
N GLU A 305 2.95 -14.41 8.57
CA GLU A 305 1.71 -13.81 8.02
C GLU A 305 1.93 -12.42 7.41
N LYS A 306 2.84 -11.61 7.97
CA LYS A 306 3.25 -10.34 7.35
C LYS A 306 3.90 -10.57 5.98
N ARG A 307 4.77 -11.59 5.85
CA ARG A 307 5.36 -12.01 4.56
C ARG A 307 4.30 -12.49 3.58
N MET A 308 3.37 -13.35 4.01
CA MET A 308 2.27 -13.84 3.16
C MET A 308 1.34 -12.71 2.71
N LEU A 309 1.13 -11.69 3.54
CA LEU A 309 0.39 -10.49 3.15
C LEU A 309 1.15 -9.71 2.07
N GLN A 310 2.45 -9.47 2.23
CA GLN A 310 3.29 -8.83 1.21
C GLN A 310 3.20 -9.57 -0.13
N GLU A 311 3.36 -10.90 -0.14
CA GLU A 311 3.22 -11.72 -1.36
C GLU A 311 1.82 -11.65 -1.99
N SER A 312 0.77 -11.60 -1.15
CA SER A 312 -0.61 -11.51 -1.63
C SER A 312 -0.88 -10.16 -2.30
N VAL A 313 -0.31 -9.08 -1.77
CA VAL A 313 -0.41 -7.74 -2.37
C VAL A 313 0.45 -7.62 -3.62
N ASP A 314 1.66 -8.18 -3.61
CA ASP A 314 2.54 -8.27 -4.78
C ASP A 314 1.79 -8.90 -5.97
N ALA A 315 1.07 -10.00 -5.72
CA ALA A 315 0.29 -10.69 -6.75
C ALA A 315 -0.88 -9.87 -7.32
N VAL A 316 -1.44 -8.91 -6.56
CA VAL A 316 -2.48 -7.99 -7.05
C VAL A 316 -1.92 -7.01 -8.08
N PHE A 317 -0.71 -6.47 -7.83
CA PHE A 317 -0.10 -5.44 -8.68
C PHE A 317 0.76 -6.01 -9.81
N ASP A 318 1.29 -7.23 -9.65
CA ASP A 318 2.12 -7.90 -10.64
C ASP A 318 1.77 -9.39 -10.70
N SER A 319 0.74 -9.70 -11.49
CA SER A 319 0.25 -11.07 -11.70
C SER A 319 1.07 -11.88 -12.71
N THR A 320 2.18 -11.33 -13.23
CA THR A 320 2.97 -11.99 -14.30
C THR A 320 3.76 -13.21 -13.77
N LYS A 321 4.09 -13.24 -12.48
CA LYS A 321 4.57 -14.45 -11.82
C LYS A 321 3.39 -15.24 -11.30
N LYS A 322 2.93 -16.23 -12.09
CA LYS A 322 2.41 -17.46 -11.48
C LYS A 322 3.54 -18.02 -10.62
N VAL A 323 3.34 -18.03 -9.31
CA VAL A 323 4.12 -18.89 -8.41
C VAL A 323 3.74 -20.31 -8.83
N ASN A 324 4.53 -20.88 -9.75
CA ASN A 324 4.50 -22.29 -10.08
C ASN A 324 5.33 -23.05 -9.05
#